data_AF-A0A1P8WUK5-F1
#
_entry.id   AF-A0A1P8WUK5-F1
#
_cell.length_a   1.000
_cell.length_b   1.000
_cell.length_c   1.000
_cell.angle_alpha   90.00
_cell.angle_beta   90.00
_cell.angle_gamma   90.00
#
_symmetry.space_group_name_H-M   'P 1'
#
loop_
_entity.id
_entity.type
_entity.pdbx_description
1 polymer ?
#
loop_
_entity_poly.entity_id
_entity_poly.type
_entity_poly.pdbx_seq_one_letter_code
_entity_poly.pdbx_strand_id
1 'polypeptide(L)'
;MSIPIVTMASLAQCPHAIPATLISSATKVLVMGAPPMVMGDKGLVAGCPFQLPGPTPSPCVTLMLTGASSKILVEGKPVLKMNPGDMGVAATQAPQGPVIWVNVQAKVLAT
;
A
#
# COMPACT_ATOMS: atom_id res chain seq x y z
N MET A 1 13.39 11.85 -6.09
CA MET A 1 12.54 12.88 -5.42
C MET A 1 12.24 12.39 -4.01
N SER A 2 12.14 13.30 -3.05
CA SER A 2 11.80 12.96 -1.66
C SER A 2 10.29 12.75 -1.53
N ILE A 3 9.87 11.58 -1.07
CA ILE A 3 8.47 11.16 -1.02
C ILE A 3 8.15 10.63 0.38
N PRO A 4 6.96 10.88 0.94
CA PRO A 4 6.51 10.31 2.20
C PRO A 4 6.72 8.79 2.31
N ILE A 5 7.28 8.34 3.43
CA ILE A 5 7.26 6.91 3.81
C ILE A 5 5.83 6.53 4.20
N VAL A 6 5.37 5.39 3.70
CA VAL A 6 4.09 4.78 4.09
C VAL A 6 4.26 4.03 5.42
N THR A 7 3.28 4.16 6.31
CA THR A 7 3.24 3.42 7.58
C THR A 7 1.87 2.74 7.72
N MET A 8 1.70 1.89 8.74
CA MET A 8 0.39 1.31 9.06
C MET A 8 -0.68 2.34 9.44
N ALA A 9 -0.29 3.58 9.78
CA ALA A 9 -1.22 4.67 10.05
C ALA A 9 -1.66 5.44 8.79
N SER A 10 -1.05 5.17 7.64
CA SER A 10 -1.48 5.76 6.37
C SER A 10 -2.88 5.29 6.00
N LEU A 11 -3.68 6.19 5.41
CA LEU A 11 -5.01 5.88 4.89
C LEU A 11 -4.93 5.69 3.38
N ALA A 12 -5.24 4.47 2.94
CA ALA A 12 -5.28 4.09 1.54
C ALA A 12 -6.61 3.41 1.21
N GLN A 13 -7.05 3.59 -0.03
CA GLN A 13 -8.26 2.97 -0.57
C GLN A 13 -7.93 2.31 -1.90
N CYS A 14 -8.71 1.28 -2.24
CA CYS A 14 -8.71 0.75 -3.60
C CYS A 14 -9.26 1.83 -4.58
N PRO A 15 -9.12 1.67 -5.91
CA PRO A 15 -9.63 2.64 -6.88
C PRO A 15 -11.16 2.88 -6.78
N HIS A 16 -11.89 1.99 -6.11
CA HIS A 16 -13.32 2.10 -5.85
C HIS A 16 -13.66 2.66 -4.46
N ALA A 17 -12.72 3.39 -3.84
CA ALA A 17 -12.86 4.06 -2.55
C ALA A 17 -13.12 3.14 -1.33
N ILE A 18 -12.91 1.83 -1.46
CA ILE A 18 -13.00 0.91 -0.32
C ILE A 18 -11.69 0.99 0.49
N PRO A 19 -11.74 1.28 1.80
CA PRO A 19 -10.56 1.36 2.65
C PRO A 19 -9.74 0.07 2.66
N ALA A 20 -8.42 0.22 2.77
CA ALA A 20 -7.51 -0.89 2.98
C ALA A 20 -6.86 -0.83 4.36
N THR A 21 -6.66 -1.99 4.98
CA THR A 21 -5.83 -2.15 6.18
C THR A 21 -4.41 -2.44 5.76
N LEU A 22 -3.47 -1.55 6.08
CA LEU A 22 -2.04 -1.74 5.81
C LEU A 22 -1.41 -2.63 6.87
N ILE A 23 -0.67 -3.66 6.45
CA ILE A 23 -0.02 -4.62 7.36
C ILE A 23 1.48 -4.59 7.11
N SER A 24 2.24 -4.09 8.09
CA SER A 24 3.70 -4.05 8.02
C SER A 24 4.32 -5.33 8.59
N SER A 25 5.41 -5.79 7.98
CA SER A 25 6.27 -6.84 8.55
C SER A 25 7.42 -6.29 9.41
N ALA A 26 7.61 -4.97 9.48
CA ALA A 26 8.58 -4.34 10.38
C ALA A 26 8.06 -4.34 11.82
N THR A 27 8.89 -4.78 12.77
CA THR A 27 8.49 -4.98 14.18
C THR A 27 9.34 -4.20 15.17
N LYS A 28 10.46 -3.61 14.72
CA LYS A 28 11.47 -2.98 15.57
C LYS A 28 11.62 -1.48 15.33
N VAL A 29 10.96 -0.93 14.31
CA VAL A 29 11.08 0.47 13.92
C VAL A 29 9.70 1.11 13.85
N LEU A 30 9.59 2.32 14.39
CA LEU A 30 8.42 3.18 14.23
C LEU A 30 8.82 4.44 13.48
N VAL A 31 7.97 4.86 12.55
CA VAL A 31 8.04 6.14 11.85
C VAL A 31 6.80 6.92 12.24
N MET A 32 6.97 8.06 12.91
CA MET A 32 5.85 8.84 13.45
C MET A 32 4.91 8.02 14.34
N GLY A 33 5.47 7.08 15.11
CA GLY A 33 4.71 6.24 16.05
C GLY A 33 4.01 5.01 15.43
N ALA A 34 4.14 4.76 14.12
CA ALA A 34 3.57 3.60 13.45
C ALA A 34 4.64 2.78 12.70
N PRO A 35 4.49 1.44 12.60
CA PRO A 35 5.41 0.62 11.79
C PRO A 35 5.44 1.08 10.32
N PRO A 36 6.64 1.30 9.74
CA PRO A 36 6.75 1.63 8.32
C PRO A 36 6.46 0.41 7.45
N MET A 37 5.86 0.61 6.29
CA MET A 37 5.68 -0.46 5.31
C MET A 37 7.02 -0.73 4.61
N VAL A 38 7.34 -2.00 4.37
CA VAL A 38 8.55 -2.43 3.66
C VAL A 38 8.21 -3.33 2.47
N MET A 39 9.14 -3.50 1.53
CA MET A 39 8.93 -4.30 0.32
C MET A 39 8.42 -5.71 0.67
N GLY A 40 7.32 -6.11 0.04
CA GLY A 40 6.61 -7.37 0.30
C GLY A 40 5.34 -7.21 1.12
N ASP A 41 5.22 -6.11 1.87
CA ASP A 41 4.00 -5.77 2.61
C ASP A 41 2.85 -5.38 1.68
N LYS A 42 1.61 -5.50 2.16
CA LYS A 42 0.39 -5.26 1.37
C LYS A 42 -0.65 -4.50 2.19
N GLY A 43 -1.58 -3.86 1.48
CA GLY A 43 -2.87 -3.47 2.04
C GLY A 43 -3.91 -4.56 1.80
N LEU A 44 -4.77 -4.86 2.77
CA LEU A 44 -5.91 -5.75 2.59
C LEU A 44 -7.18 -4.94 2.35
N VAL A 45 -7.93 -5.28 1.31
CA VAL A 45 -9.22 -4.66 0.99
C VAL A 45 -10.31 -5.69 1.27
N ALA A 46 -11.11 -5.47 2.31
CA ALA A 46 -12.20 -6.37 2.68
C ALA A 46 -13.51 -5.93 2.03
N GLY A 47 -14.18 -6.85 1.33
CA GLY A 47 -15.56 -6.66 0.89
C GLY A 47 -15.76 -5.63 -0.22
N CYS A 48 -14.80 -5.44 -1.13
CA CYS A 48 -15.00 -4.58 -2.30
C CYS A 48 -16.15 -5.12 -3.18
N PRO A 49 -17.28 -4.38 -3.34
CA PRO A 49 -18.44 -4.87 -4.08
C PRO A 49 -18.27 -4.70 -5.59
N PHE A 50 -17.25 -3.98 -6.04
CA PHE A 50 -16.98 -3.78 -7.46
C PHE A 50 -16.29 -5.01 -8.03
N GLN A 51 -16.88 -5.61 -9.07
CA GLN A 51 -16.27 -6.67 -9.85
C GLN A 51 -16.38 -6.34 -11.35
N LEU A 52 -15.47 -6.88 -12.15
CA LEU A 52 -15.58 -6.84 -13.60
C LEU A 52 -16.71 -7.76 -14.09
N PRO A 53 -17.36 -7.44 -15.23
CA PRO A 53 -18.30 -8.35 -15.88
C PRO A 53 -17.61 -9.66 -16.27
N GLY A 54 -18.24 -10.80 -15.98
CA GLY A 54 -17.76 -12.12 -16.38
C GLY A 54 -17.93 -13.19 -15.29
N PRO A 55 -17.57 -14.45 -15.59
CA PRO A 55 -17.75 -15.56 -14.67
C PRO A 55 -16.75 -15.57 -13.50
N THR A 56 -15.63 -14.85 -13.63
CA THR A 56 -14.56 -14.82 -12.61
C THR A 56 -14.72 -13.58 -11.72
N PRO A 57 -14.96 -13.74 -10.41
CA PRO A 57 -15.01 -12.62 -9.48
C PRO A 57 -13.70 -11.82 -9.52
N SER A 58 -13.82 -10.50 -9.70
CA SER A 58 -12.68 -9.59 -9.81
C SER A 58 -12.73 -8.41 -8.82
N PRO A 59 -13.06 -8.62 -7.52
CA PRO A 59 -12.99 -7.53 -6.54
C PRO A 59 -11.54 -7.22 -6.16
N CYS A 60 -11.25 -5.95 -5.83
CA CYS A 60 -10.01 -5.61 -5.14
C CYS A 60 -9.95 -6.37 -3.81
N VAL A 61 -8.91 -7.17 -3.60
CA VAL A 61 -8.67 -7.89 -2.33
C VAL A 61 -7.40 -7.42 -1.64
N THR A 62 -6.44 -6.89 -2.41
CA THR A 62 -5.21 -6.32 -1.85
C THR A 62 -4.79 -5.06 -2.58
N LEU A 63 -3.96 -4.26 -1.92
CA LEU A 63 -3.18 -3.19 -2.54
C LEU A 63 -1.74 -3.68 -2.71
N MET A 64 -1.27 -3.67 -3.96
CA MET A 64 0.12 -3.92 -4.32
C MET A 64 0.91 -2.61 -4.25
N LEU A 65 1.81 -2.56 -3.27
CA LEU A 65 2.66 -1.39 -3.01
C LEU A 65 4.02 -1.58 -3.71
N THR A 66 4.39 -0.66 -4.58
CA THR A 66 5.55 -0.76 -5.48
C THR A 66 6.56 0.36 -5.29
N GLY A 67 6.27 1.34 -4.44
CA GLY A 67 7.12 2.49 -4.15
C GLY A 67 8.38 2.22 -3.31
N ALA A 68 9.12 1.14 -3.56
CA ALA A 68 10.30 0.79 -2.78
C ALA A 68 11.42 1.85 -2.87
N SER A 69 12.04 2.21 -1.75
CA SER A 69 13.25 3.04 -1.72
C SER A 69 14.46 2.27 -2.25
N SER A 70 15.33 2.95 -2.99
CA SER A 70 16.61 2.39 -3.45
C SER A 70 17.74 2.57 -2.43
N LYS A 71 17.51 3.32 -1.35
CA LYS A 71 18.56 3.76 -0.43
C LYS A 71 18.26 3.48 1.04
N ILE A 72 16.99 3.40 1.41
CA ILE A 72 16.58 3.27 2.81
C ILE A 72 16.02 1.87 3.03
N LEU A 73 16.67 1.15 3.93
CA LEU A 73 16.24 -0.17 4.40
C LEU A 73 15.73 -0.05 5.84
N VAL A 74 14.67 -0.79 6.14
CA VAL A 74 14.22 -1.08 7.50
C VAL A 74 14.26 -2.60 7.66
N GLU A 75 15.00 -3.07 8.68
CA GLU A 75 15.18 -4.51 8.94
C GLU A 75 15.68 -5.29 7.71
N GLY A 76 16.55 -4.67 6.91
CA GLY A 76 17.13 -5.27 5.71
C GLY A 76 16.23 -5.24 4.47
N LYS A 77 15.00 -4.70 4.56
CA LYS A 77 14.07 -4.57 3.43
C LYS A 77 13.89 -3.12 2.99
N PRO A 78 13.77 -2.83 1.69
CA PRO A 78 13.45 -1.48 1.21
C PRO A 78 12.18 -0.93 1.84
N VAL A 79 12.23 0.29 2.39
CA VAL A 79 11.02 0.96 2.88
C VAL A 79 10.13 1.39 1.71
N LEU A 80 8.82 1.31 1.88
CA LEU A 80 7.84 1.76 0.88
C LEU A 80 7.50 3.24 1.06
N LYS A 81 7.47 3.93 -0.07
CA LYS A 81 7.09 5.34 -0.21
C LYS A 81 5.75 5.43 -0.91
N MET A 82 5.00 6.50 -0.66
CA MET A 82 3.75 6.75 -1.36
C MET A 82 4.02 6.78 -2.87
N ASN A 83 3.34 5.94 -3.63
CA ASN A 83 3.59 5.84 -5.06
C ASN A 83 2.26 5.89 -5.84
N PRO A 84 2.11 6.81 -6.81
CA PRO A 84 0.96 6.81 -7.71
C PRO A 84 0.81 5.53 -8.53
N GLY A 85 1.89 4.75 -8.69
CA GLY A 85 1.88 3.44 -9.35
C GLY A 85 1.49 2.26 -8.45
N ASP A 86 1.12 2.50 -7.18
CA ASP A 86 0.53 1.47 -6.34
C ASP A 86 -0.85 1.08 -6.89
N MET A 87 -1.21 -0.22 -6.84
CA MET A 87 -2.39 -0.74 -7.52
C MET A 87 -3.31 -1.51 -6.57
N GLY A 88 -4.62 -1.32 -6.70
CA GLY A 88 -5.59 -2.31 -6.23
C GLY A 88 -5.55 -3.55 -7.13
N VAL A 89 -5.53 -4.75 -6.56
CA VAL A 89 -5.49 -6.00 -7.33
C VAL A 89 -6.52 -7.01 -6.85
N ALA A 90 -7.04 -7.80 -7.78
CA ALA A 90 -7.94 -8.91 -7.50
C ALA A 90 -7.21 -10.16 -7.01
N ALA A 91 -7.96 -11.16 -6.55
CA ALA A 91 -7.40 -12.45 -6.10
C ALA A 91 -6.59 -13.14 -7.21
N THR A 92 -7.00 -12.96 -8.47
CA THR A 92 -6.31 -13.41 -9.69
C THR A 92 -5.04 -12.63 -10.00
N GLN A 93 -4.66 -11.65 -9.16
CA GLN A 93 -3.58 -10.67 -9.40
C GLN A 93 -3.85 -9.71 -10.56
N ALA A 94 -5.05 -9.69 -11.14
CA ALA A 94 -5.44 -8.70 -12.13
C ALA A 94 -5.47 -7.28 -11.51
N PRO A 95 -4.77 -6.29 -12.10
CA PRO A 95 -4.84 -4.89 -11.67
C PRO A 95 -6.24 -4.31 -11.88
N GLN A 96 -6.70 -3.52 -10.90
CA GLN A 96 -8.02 -2.87 -10.90
C GLN A 96 -7.91 -1.33 -11.01
N GLY A 97 -6.70 -0.79 -10.97
CA GLY A 97 -6.43 0.66 -11.01
C GLY A 97 -5.60 1.15 -9.83
N PRO A 98 -5.23 2.46 -9.84
CA PRO A 98 -4.31 3.03 -8.87
C PRO A 98 -4.92 3.10 -7.46
N VAL A 99 -4.06 2.99 -6.45
CA VAL A 99 -4.41 3.24 -5.05
C VAL A 99 -4.74 4.71 -4.85
N ILE A 100 -5.79 4.97 -4.08
CA ILE A 100 -6.12 6.32 -3.61
C ILE A 100 -5.46 6.49 -2.24
N TRP A 101 -4.41 7.31 -2.17
CA TRP A 101 -3.77 7.70 -0.92
C TRP A 101 -4.51 8.88 -0.30
N VAL A 102 -5.31 8.63 0.73
CA VAL A 102 -6.12 9.64 1.44
C VAL A 102 -5.26 10.42 2.43
N ASN A 103 -4.38 9.73 3.15
CA ASN A 103 -3.45 10.36 4.09
C ASN A 103 -2.15 9.57 4.20
N VAL A 104 -1.04 10.30 4.19
CA VAL A 104 0.30 9.78 4.52
C VAL A 104 0.99 10.80 5.42
N GLN A 105 1.83 10.32 6.33
CA GLN A 105 2.63 11.23 7.16
C GLN A 105 3.58 12.06 6.28
N ALA A 106 3.63 13.37 6.46
CA ALA A 106 4.40 14.26 5.57
C ALA A 106 5.82 14.61 6.10
N LYS A 107 6.19 14.13 7.29
CA LYS A 107 7.41 14.59 7.99
C LYS A 107 8.65 13.78 7.61
N VAL A 108 8.52 12.47 7.42
CA VAL A 108 9.62 11.57 7.12
C VAL A 108 9.56 11.18 5.65
N LEU A 109 10.53 11.69 4.88
CA LEU A 109 10.61 11.50 3.44
C LEU A 109 11.77 10.58 3.09
N ALA A 110 11.62 9.83 2.00
CA ALA A 110 12.64 8.94 1.47
C ALA A 110 12.82 9.19 -0.03
N THR A 111 14.06 8.99 -0.52
CA THR A 111 14.39 9.00 -1.95
C THR A 111 14.40 7.61 -2.54
#